data_AF-A0A815D1R1-F1
#
_entry.id   AF-A0A815D1R1-F1
#
_cell.length_a   1.000
_cell.length_b   1.000
_cell.length_c   1.000
_cell.angle_alpha   90.00
_cell.angle_beta   90.00
_cell.angle_gamma   90.00
#
_symmetry.space_group_name_H-M   'P 1'
#
loop_
_entity.id
_entity.type
_entity.pdbx_description
1 polymer ?
#
loop_
_entity_poly.entity_id
_entity_poly.type
_entity_poly.pdbx_seq_one_letter_code
_entity_poly.pdbx_strand_id
1 'polypeptide(L)'
;MCFLAYCDILPIPRNNWIPPERYIESDIVFIIYTGASFYQNRAIATRDTWLSRVTHKYFFSSTPYPSLPVTVIEGAGENYVSNMKKLYQGMKIAYQEHNQTAKFYFLAGCDTFVNVPHLLKRLDHFNHTKPLVIGGYPFGFWAFTPQETVKRDGLSKLRADPEPNTFHYVPPISMYILDEFYVFQHIDRLANDNNLNELVKFTRQFVAAHYELLRIKQNECTLPPVKST
;
A
#
# COMPACT_ATOMS: atom_id res chain seq x y z
N MET A 1 -13.92 -17.51 11.57
CA MET A 1 -13.86 -18.53 10.51
C MET A 1 -12.85 -18.01 9.48
N CYS A 2 -11.66 -18.60 9.40
CA CYS A 2 -10.58 -18.09 8.57
C CYS A 2 -10.67 -18.75 7.19
N PHE A 3 -10.69 -17.97 6.11
CA PHE A 3 -10.71 -18.52 4.75
C PHE A 3 -9.39 -19.28 4.53
N LEU A 4 -9.50 -20.61 4.40
CA LEU A 4 -8.38 -21.57 4.40
C LEU A 4 -7.18 -21.19 3.50
N ALA A 5 -7.37 -20.39 2.46
CA ALA A 5 -6.29 -19.96 1.58
C ALA A 5 -5.34 -18.90 2.17
N TYR A 6 -5.74 -18.12 3.18
CA TYR A 6 -4.94 -16.98 3.67
C TYR A 6 -4.43 -17.14 5.10
N CYS A 7 -4.93 -18.13 5.85
CA CYS A 7 -4.58 -18.36 7.25
C CYS A 7 -3.10 -18.73 7.44
N ASP A 8 -2.52 -19.42 6.44
CA ASP A 8 -1.12 -19.86 6.46
C ASP A 8 -0.16 -18.82 5.85
N ILE A 9 -0.69 -17.81 5.14
CA ILE A 9 0.12 -16.89 4.32
C ILE A 9 0.63 -15.70 5.12
N LEU A 10 -0.05 -15.30 6.21
CA LEU A 10 0.35 -14.15 7.04
C LEU A 10 0.29 -14.50 8.53
N PRO A 11 1.22 -15.31 9.07
CA PRO A 11 1.26 -15.54 10.50
C PRO A 11 1.83 -14.29 11.19
N ILE A 12 0.98 -13.33 11.55
CA ILE A 12 1.28 -12.48 12.70
C ILE A 12 1.14 -13.38 13.93
N PRO A 13 2.20 -13.58 14.72
CA PRO A 13 2.09 -14.28 15.98
C PRO A 13 1.02 -13.61 16.85
N ARG A 14 0.03 -14.37 17.29
CA ARG A 14 -1.02 -13.86 18.21
C ARG A 14 -0.44 -13.40 19.55
N ASN A 15 0.71 -13.96 19.93
CA ASN A 15 1.45 -13.66 21.15
C ASN A 15 2.92 -13.40 20.78
N ASN A 16 3.63 -12.64 21.62
CA ASN A 16 5.08 -12.41 21.49
C ASN A 16 5.50 -11.76 20.16
N TRP A 17 4.61 -10.99 19.53
CA TRP A 17 4.98 -10.17 18.38
C TRP A 17 5.96 -9.08 18.83
N ILE A 18 7.10 -9.01 18.14
CA ILE A 18 8.09 -7.96 18.37
C ILE A 18 7.78 -6.81 17.40
N PRO A 19 7.38 -5.62 17.88
CA PRO A 19 7.09 -4.50 17.01
C PRO A 19 8.32 -4.07 16.18
N PRO A 20 8.12 -3.32 15.09
CA PRO A 20 9.22 -2.64 14.43
C PRO A 20 9.88 -1.63 15.38
N GLU A 21 11.20 -1.57 15.39
CA GLU A 21 11.95 -0.73 16.35
C GLU A 21 12.56 0.50 15.69
N ARG A 22 12.88 0.43 14.39
CA ARG A 22 13.72 1.43 13.73
C ARG A 22 12.94 2.47 12.94
N TYR A 23 11.82 2.06 12.37
CA TYR A 23 11.06 2.86 11.43
C TYR A 23 9.59 2.90 11.80
N ILE A 24 8.94 4.01 11.48
CA ILE A 24 7.51 4.22 11.65
C ILE A 24 6.83 4.36 10.29
N GLU A 25 5.51 4.25 10.24
CA GLU A 25 4.75 4.32 8.98
C GLU A 25 5.05 5.60 8.19
N SER A 26 5.09 6.75 8.85
CA SER A 26 5.37 8.05 8.21
C SER A 26 6.80 8.21 7.70
N ASP A 27 7.70 7.25 7.96
CA ASP A 27 9.01 7.23 7.29
C ASP A 27 8.92 6.75 5.83
N ILE A 28 7.75 6.26 5.40
CA ILE A 28 7.52 5.67 4.07
C ILE A 28 6.54 6.51 3.28
N VAL A 29 6.87 6.78 2.01
CA VAL A 29 5.91 7.34 1.04
C VAL A 29 5.37 6.22 0.17
N PHE A 30 4.06 6.00 0.20
CA PHE A 30 3.37 4.99 -0.59
C PHE A 30 2.90 5.55 -1.93
N ILE A 31 3.45 5.03 -3.01
CA ILE A 31 3.20 5.45 -4.39
C ILE A 31 2.38 4.35 -5.08
N ILE A 32 1.11 4.63 -5.31
CA ILE A 32 0.20 3.75 -6.04
C ILE A 32 0.02 4.28 -7.46
N TYR A 33 0.39 3.49 -8.45
CA TYR A 33 0.09 3.81 -9.84
C TYR A 33 -1.11 3.00 -10.32
N THR A 34 -1.98 3.64 -11.10
CA THR A 34 -3.23 3.05 -11.55
C THR A 34 -3.68 3.62 -12.90
N GLY A 35 -4.73 3.04 -13.47
CA GLY A 35 -5.36 3.51 -14.69
C GLY A 35 -6.86 3.68 -14.52
N ALA A 36 -7.47 4.50 -15.37
CA ALA A 36 -8.88 4.88 -15.26
C ALA A 36 -9.85 3.67 -15.25
N SER A 37 -9.54 2.62 -16.01
CA SER A 37 -10.30 1.37 -16.03
C SER A 37 -10.24 0.58 -14.71
N PHE A 38 -9.33 0.95 -13.80
CA PHE A 38 -9.08 0.25 -12.54
C PHE A 38 -9.52 1.03 -11.29
N TYR A 39 -10.12 2.21 -11.45
CA TYR A 39 -10.51 3.04 -10.31
C TYR A 39 -11.54 2.34 -9.42
N GLN A 40 -12.66 1.95 -10.02
CA GLN A 40 -13.80 1.41 -9.27
C GLN A 40 -13.56 0.00 -8.74
N ASN A 41 -12.83 -0.82 -9.48
CA ASN A 41 -12.59 -2.20 -9.06
C ASN A 41 -11.38 -2.31 -8.14
N ARG A 42 -10.24 -1.66 -8.39
CA ARG A 42 -8.98 -1.95 -7.70
C ARG A 42 -8.49 -0.80 -6.80
N ALA A 43 -8.38 0.40 -7.35
CA ALA A 43 -7.79 1.54 -6.63
C ALA A 43 -8.64 2.00 -5.44
N ILE A 44 -9.97 1.96 -5.55
CA ILE A 44 -10.86 2.20 -4.41
C ILE A 44 -10.64 1.16 -3.31
N ALA A 45 -10.51 -0.13 -3.64
CA ALA A 45 -10.25 -1.16 -2.64
C ALA A 45 -8.90 -0.94 -1.94
N THR A 46 -7.87 -0.54 -2.69
CA THR A 46 -6.57 -0.16 -2.09
C THR A 46 -6.75 1.03 -1.13
N ARG A 47 -7.44 2.10 -1.55
CA ARG A 47 -7.74 3.29 -0.73
C ARG A 47 -8.47 2.93 0.56
N ASP A 48 -9.50 2.08 0.45
CA ASP A 48 -10.42 1.76 1.54
C ASP A 48 -9.84 0.78 2.56
N THR A 49 -8.84 0.00 2.17
CA THR A 49 -8.25 -1.04 3.02
C THR A 49 -6.94 -0.56 3.62
N TRP A 50 -5.81 -1.21 3.31
CA TRP A 50 -4.53 -0.97 3.96
C TRP A 50 -4.02 0.47 3.79
N LEU A 51 -4.32 1.11 2.67
CA LEU A 51 -3.87 2.47 2.39
C LEU A 51 -4.69 3.54 3.15
N SER A 52 -5.86 3.20 3.71
CA SER A 52 -6.66 4.17 4.48
C SER A 52 -5.90 4.66 5.71
N ARG A 53 -5.01 3.84 6.26
CA ARG A 53 -4.28 4.07 7.52
C ARG A 53 -2.85 4.57 7.35
N VAL A 54 -2.39 4.82 6.13
CA VAL A 54 -1.06 5.38 5.85
C VAL A 54 -1.13 6.90 5.68
N THR A 55 -0.09 7.61 6.12
CA THR A 55 -0.02 9.07 6.16
C THR A 55 0.36 9.63 4.80
N HIS A 56 1.50 9.18 4.24
CA HIS A 56 2.03 9.71 2.98
C HIS A 56 1.69 8.76 1.83
N LYS A 57 0.65 9.10 1.06
CA LYS A 57 0.15 8.27 -0.04
C LYS A 57 -0.22 9.06 -1.28
N TYR A 58 0.04 8.48 -2.45
CA TYR A 58 -0.32 9.03 -3.75
C TYR A 58 -1.01 7.99 -4.63
N PHE A 59 -2.02 8.44 -5.37
CA PHE A 59 -2.51 7.73 -6.54
C PHE A 59 -2.08 8.49 -7.79
N PHE A 60 -1.18 7.94 -8.61
CA PHE A 60 -0.80 8.52 -9.89
C PHE A 60 -1.56 7.88 -11.03
N SER A 61 -2.18 8.72 -11.86
CA SER A 61 -2.83 8.30 -13.10
C SER A 61 -2.85 9.43 -14.13
N SER A 62 -3.55 9.25 -15.25
CA SER A 62 -3.65 10.27 -16.30
C SER A 62 -5.04 10.91 -16.39
N THR A 63 -6.03 10.34 -15.73
CA THR A 63 -7.41 10.85 -15.71
C THR A 63 -7.81 11.22 -14.29
N PRO A 64 -8.34 12.42 -14.02
CA PRO A 64 -8.85 12.74 -12.68
C PRO A 64 -10.02 11.83 -12.32
N TYR A 65 -10.23 11.58 -11.03
CA TYR A 65 -11.38 10.81 -10.56
C TYR A 65 -11.91 11.37 -9.25
N PRO A 66 -13.16 11.84 -9.16
CA PRO A 66 -13.66 12.55 -7.97
C PRO A 66 -13.55 11.75 -6.67
N SER A 67 -13.69 10.42 -6.75
CA SER A 67 -13.66 9.53 -5.59
C SER A 67 -12.25 9.14 -5.15
N LEU A 68 -11.19 9.40 -5.94
CA LEU A 68 -9.83 9.06 -5.55
C LEU A 68 -8.97 10.33 -5.55
N PRO A 69 -8.04 10.53 -4.59
CA PRO A 69 -7.11 11.65 -4.61
C PRO A 69 -6.02 11.40 -5.68
N VAL A 70 -6.44 11.38 -6.95
CA VAL A 70 -5.57 11.11 -8.10
C VAL A 70 -4.75 12.36 -8.40
N THR A 71 -3.43 12.22 -8.34
CA THR A 71 -2.50 13.17 -8.94
C THR A 71 -2.34 12.82 -10.41
N VAL A 72 -2.79 13.73 -11.28
CA VAL A 72 -2.76 13.54 -12.73
C VAL A 72 -1.36 13.81 -13.27
N ILE A 73 -0.81 12.84 -14.01
CA ILE A 73 0.46 12.96 -14.71
C ILE A 73 0.18 13.39 -16.16
N GLU A 74 0.45 14.66 -16.44
CA GLU A 74 0.21 15.24 -17.76
C GLU A 74 0.98 14.51 -18.88
N GLY A 75 0.28 14.30 -19.99
CA GLY A 75 0.81 13.62 -21.17
C GLY A 75 1.11 12.14 -20.98
N ALA A 76 0.74 11.52 -19.85
CA ALA A 76 0.63 10.07 -19.75
C ALA A 76 -0.73 9.62 -20.29
N GLY A 77 -0.80 8.42 -20.86
CA GLY A 77 -2.06 7.77 -21.26
C GLY A 77 -2.49 6.67 -20.29
N GLU A 78 -3.65 6.08 -20.55
CA GLU A 78 -4.23 4.96 -19.77
C GLU A 78 -3.81 3.57 -20.26
N ASN A 79 -2.64 3.47 -20.91
CA ASN A 79 -2.12 2.23 -21.47
C ASN A 79 -0.86 1.75 -20.73
N TYR A 80 -0.49 0.48 -20.96
CA TYR A 80 0.64 -0.16 -20.29
C TYR A 80 1.96 0.60 -20.49
N VAL A 81 2.21 1.12 -21.71
CA VAL A 81 3.42 1.90 -22.03
C VAL A 81 3.51 3.16 -21.17
N SER A 82 2.37 3.80 -20.92
CA SER A 82 2.30 5.02 -20.10
C SER A 82 2.45 4.77 -18.60
N ASN A 83 2.35 3.51 -18.12
CA ASN A 83 2.54 3.21 -16.70
C ASN A 83 3.94 3.58 -16.22
N MET A 84 4.98 3.37 -17.03
CA MET A 84 6.33 3.78 -16.68
C MET A 84 6.48 5.30 -16.61
N LYS A 85 5.77 6.04 -17.48
CA LYS A 85 5.74 7.51 -17.41
C LYS A 85 5.04 8.00 -16.14
N LYS A 86 3.91 7.40 -15.78
CA LYS A 86 3.20 7.68 -14.52
C LYS A 86 4.08 7.39 -13.30
N LEU A 87 4.76 6.24 -13.30
CA LEU A 87 5.67 5.86 -12.22
C LEU A 87 6.83 6.85 -12.08
N TYR A 88 7.56 7.12 -13.15
CA TYR A 88 8.74 8.00 -13.10
C TYR A 88 8.39 9.43 -12.69
N GLN A 89 7.36 10.03 -13.32
CA GLN A 89 6.94 11.39 -12.98
C GLN A 89 6.33 11.47 -11.58
N GLY A 90 5.52 10.47 -11.21
CA GLY A 90 4.96 10.39 -9.86
C GLY A 90 6.03 10.26 -8.78
N MET A 91 7.05 9.44 -8.99
CA MET A 91 8.20 9.34 -8.10
C MET A 91 8.95 10.67 -7.97
N LYS A 92 9.12 11.41 -9.08
CA LYS A 92 9.77 12.73 -9.04
C LYS A 92 8.98 13.70 -8.15
N ILE A 93 7.65 13.74 -8.29
CA ILE A 93 6.76 14.58 -7.46
C ILE A 93 6.90 14.20 -5.99
N ALA A 94 6.72 12.91 -5.67
CA ALA A 94 6.82 12.42 -4.30
C ALA A 94 8.21 12.69 -3.69
N TYR A 95 9.28 12.54 -4.46
CA TYR A 95 10.63 12.84 -4.01
C TYR A 95 10.84 14.33 -3.75
N GLN A 96 10.34 15.20 -4.63
CA GLN A 96 10.44 16.64 -4.42
C GLN A 96 9.74 17.10 -3.14
N GLU A 97 8.64 16.45 -2.78
CA GLU A 97 7.88 16.78 -1.58
C GLU A 97 8.47 16.16 -0.30
N HIS A 98 9.06 14.96 -0.39
CA HIS A 98 9.45 14.17 0.79
C HIS A 98 10.94 13.81 0.89
N ASN A 99 11.82 14.34 0.04
CA ASN A 99 13.26 13.98 0.07
C ASN A 99 13.98 14.30 1.39
N GLN A 100 13.45 15.21 2.21
CA GLN A 100 14.00 15.56 3.52
C GLN A 100 13.41 14.73 4.66
N THR A 101 12.24 14.12 4.47
CA THR A 101 11.46 13.48 5.54
C THR A 101 11.35 11.96 5.35
N ALA A 102 11.18 11.49 4.11
CA ALA A 102 11.03 10.08 3.81
C ALA A 102 12.36 9.33 3.88
N LYS A 103 12.30 8.13 4.45
CA LYS A 103 13.40 7.16 4.49
C LYS A 103 13.23 6.09 3.40
N PHE A 104 11.99 5.79 3.00
CA PHE A 104 11.68 4.80 1.97
C PHE A 104 10.53 5.26 1.05
N TYR A 105 10.49 4.75 -0.18
CA TYR A 105 9.43 5.01 -1.17
C TYR A 105 8.83 3.71 -1.68
N PHE A 106 7.65 3.32 -1.19
CA PHE A 106 6.96 2.08 -1.58
C PHE A 106 6.25 2.24 -2.91
N LEU A 107 6.61 1.44 -3.90
CA LEU A 107 5.97 1.43 -5.22
C LEU A 107 5.00 0.25 -5.30
N ALA A 108 3.72 0.52 -5.60
CA ALA A 108 2.70 -0.52 -5.78
C ALA A 108 1.74 -0.22 -6.92
N GLY A 109 1.15 -1.28 -7.47
CA GLY A 109 -0.05 -1.20 -8.29
C GLY A 109 -1.28 -1.18 -7.39
N CYS A 110 -2.41 -0.74 -7.95
CA CYS A 110 -3.69 -0.75 -7.24
C CYS A 110 -4.28 -2.16 -6.99
N ASP A 111 -3.57 -3.22 -7.35
CA ASP A 111 -3.92 -4.64 -7.14
C ASP A 111 -3.05 -5.32 -6.08
N THR A 112 -2.34 -4.52 -5.26
CA THR A 112 -1.46 -5.00 -4.19
C THR A 112 -2.08 -4.73 -2.83
N PHE A 113 -2.01 -5.72 -1.93
CA PHE A 113 -2.33 -5.56 -0.51
C PHE A 113 -1.04 -5.57 0.31
N VAL A 114 -0.88 -4.62 1.24
CA VAL A 114 0.32 -4.49 2.06
C VAL A 114 -0.03 -4.55 3.54
N ASN A 115 0.60 -5.48 4.26
CA ASN A 115 0.62 -5.48 5.71
C ASN A 115 1.74 -4.53 6.20
N VAL A 116 1.38 -3.28 6.50
CA VAL A 116 2.35 -2.20 6.80
C VAL A 116 3.23 -2.52 8.03
N PRO A 117 2.74 -3.09 9.13
CA PRO A 117 3.62 -3.46 10.24
C PRO A 117 4.60 -4.59 9.92
N HIS A 118 4.22 -5.56 9.08
CA HIS A 118 5.18 -6.55 8.56
C HIS A 118 6.23 -5.91 7.66
N LEU A 119 5.83 -4.97 6.80
CA LEU A 119 6.76 -4.19 5.99
C LEU A 119 7.76 -3.45 6.88
N LEU A 120 7.30 -2.72 7.89
CA LEU A 120 8.17 -2.01 8.84
C LEU A 120 9.12 -2.96 9.55
N LYS A 121 8.64 -4.12 10.01
CA LYS A 121 9.48 -5.12 10.66
C LYS A 121 10.56 -5.66 9.73
N ARG A 122 10.21 -5.88 8.45
CA ARG A 122 11.20 -6.25 7.42
C ARG A 122 12.23 -5.14 7.21
N LEU A 123 11.82 -3.88 7.27
CA LEU A 123 12.71 -2.73 7.07
C LEU A 123 13.72 -2.54 8.21
N ASP A 124 13.45 -3.00 9.44
CA ASP A 124 14.39 -2.88 10.58
C ASP A 124 15.81 -3.38 10.25
N HIS A 125 15.91 -4.40 9.39
CA HIS A 125 17.16 -5.00 8.94
C HIS A 125 17.97 -4.14 7.97
N PHE A 126 17.41 -3.03 7.48
CA PHE A 126 18.00 -2.21 6.43
C PHE A 126 18.37 -0.80 6.92
N ASN A 127 19.47 -0.27 6.39
CA ASN A 127 19.93 1.08 6.68
C ASN A 127 19.56 2.05 5.54
N HIS A 128 18.51 2.86 5.72
CA HIS A 128 18.01 3.80 4.70
C HIS A 128 19.04 4.85 4.22
N THR A 129 20.13 5.07 4.95
CA THR A 129 21.22 5.97 4.51
C THR A 129 22.15 5.34 3.48
N LYS A 130 21.96 4.06 3.17
CA LYS A 130 22.68 3.33 2.11
C LYS A 130 21.81 3.27 0.86
N PRO A 131 22.42 3.17 -0.34
CA PRO A 131 21.65 2.89 -1.54
C PRO A 131 21.05 1.48 -1.46
N LEU A 132 19.72 1.40 -1.36
CA LEU A 132 18.97 0.16 -1.15
C LEU A 132 17.89 -0.08 -2.21
N VAL A 133 17.88 -1.29 -2.74
CA VAL A 133 16.76 -1.84 -3.51
C VAL A 133 16.28 -3.10 -2.83
N ILE A 134 15.02 -3.12 -2.42
CA ILE A 134 14.43 -4.24 -1.69
C ILE A 134 13.19 -4.70 -2.48
N GLY A 135 13.19 -5.95 -2.94
CA GLY A 135 12.09 -6.56 -3.72
C GLY A 135 12.48 -7.11 -5.10
N GLY A 136 11.46 -7.56 -5.84
CA GLY A 136 11.50 -8.18 -7.18
C GLY A 136 10.12 -8.06 -7.87
N TYR A 137 9.98 -8.48 -9.14
CA TYR A 137 9.15 -7.82 -10.16
C TYR A 137 7.61 -7.94 -10.02
N PRO A 138 6.82 -6.87 -10.30
CA PRO A 138 7.23 -5.54 -10.74
C PRO A 138 7.32 -4.50 -9.61
N PHE A 139 7.56 -4.88 -8.35
CA PHE A 139 7.62 -3.92 -7.23
C PHE A 139 8.95 -3.99 -6.48
N GLY A 140 10.02 -3.62 -7.18
CA GLY A 140 11.28 -3.25 -6.52
C GLY A 140 11.24 -1.80 -6.08
N PHE A 141 11.65 -1.51 -4.86
CA PHE A 141 12.04 -0.16 -4.42
C PHE A 141 13.40 0.15 -5.05
N TRP A 142 13.59 1.19 -5.86
CA TRP A 142 14.87 1.43 -6.55
C TRP A 142 15.74 2.49 -5.84
N ALA A 143 17.05 2.23 -5.70
CA ALA A 143 18.08 3.19 -5.27
C ALA A 143 19.03 3.59 -6.40
N PHE A 144 18.96 2.90 -7.55
CA PHE A 144 19.67 3.22 -8.79
C PHE A 144 18.82 2.79 -10.00
N THR A 145 19.13 3.33 -11.17
CA THR A 145 18.40 3.01 -12.41
C THR A 145 18.57 1.52 -12.77
N PRO A 146 17.62 0.89 -13.48
CA PRO A 146 17.76 -0.50 -13.94
C PRO A 146 19.07 -0.77 -14.71
N GLN A 147 19.62 0.24 -15.39
CA GLN A 147 20.90 0.15 -16.10
C GLN A 147 22.09 -0.04 -15.16
N GLU A 148 22.10 0.63 -14.00
CA GLU A 148 23.20 0.53 -13.02
C GLU A 148 23.17 -0.81 -12.28
N THR A 149 21.98 -1.33 -11.95
CA THR A 149 21.82 -2.64 -11.33
C THR A 149 22.26 -3.78 -12.26
N VAL A 150 21.87 -3.73 -13.54
CA VAL A 150 22.31 -4.70 -14.55
C VAL A 150 23.83 -4.62 -14.76
N LYS A 151 24.40 -3.42 -14.74
CA LYS A 151 25.84 -3.20 -14.89
C LYS A 151 26.65 -3.74 -13.72
N ARG A 152 26.12 -3.66 -12.49
CA ARG A 152 26.82 -4.07 -11.26
C ARG A 152 26.68 -5.55 -10.94
N ASP A 153 25.48 -6.10 -11.06
CA ASP A 153 25.12 -7.40 -10.49
C ASP A 153 24.71 -8.45 -11.53
N GLY A 154 24.57 -8.06 -12.80
CA GLY A 154 24.13 -8.96 -13.88
C GLY A 154 22.64 -9.33 -13.81
N LEU A 155 22.12 -9.85 -14.93
CA LEU A 155 20.69 -10.22 -15.07
C LEU A 155 20.26 -11.43 -14.24
N SER A 156 21.19 -12.30 -13.84
CA SER A 156 20.90 -13.55 -13.13
C SER A 156 20.44 -13.29 -11.69
N LYS A 157 21.05 -12.32 -11.00
CA LYS A 157 20.68 -11.96 -9.61
C LYS A 157 19.28 -11.35 -9.53
N LEU A 158 18.85 -10.67 -10.60
CA LEU A 158 17.49 -10.15 -10.79
C LEU A 158 16.41 -11.26 -10.82
N ARG A 159 16.80 -12.52 -11.01
CA ARG A 159 15.88 -13.67 -11.21
C ARG A 159 16.08 -14.81 -10.20
N ALA A 160 17.09 -14.72 -9.33
CA ALA A 160 17.56 -15.88 -8.56
C ALA A 160 16.97 -15.98 -7.14
N ASP A 161 16.42 -14.91 -6.59
CA ASP A 161 15.79 -14.97 -5.27
C ASP A 161 14.37 -15.54 -5.40
N PRO A 162 14.07 -16.74 -4.85
CA PRO A 162 12.71 -17.25 -4.81
C PRO A 162 11.88 -16.29 -3.95
N GLU A 163 11.02 -15.53 -4.61
CA GLU A 163 10.18 -14.53 -3.95
C GLU A 163 9.17 -15.23 -3.04
N PRO A 164 9.12 -14.91 -1.73
CA PRO A 164 8.09 -15.44 -0.85
C PRO A 164 6.72 -14.72 -1.01
N ASN A 165 6.54 -13.88 -2.03
CA ASN A 165 5.42 -12.94 -2.12
C ASN A 165 4.51 -13.20 -3.34
N THR A 166 3.64 -14.21 -3.25
CA THR A 166 2.56 -14.45 -4.22
C THR A 166 1.39 -13.45 -4.14
N PHE A 167 1.60 -12.23 -3.63
CA PHE A 167 0.57 -11.17 -3.58
C PHE A 167 0.51 -10.32 -4.86
N HIS A 168 0.99 -10.87 -5.98
CA HIS A 168 0.69 -10.30 -7.28
C HIS A 168 -0.78 -10.55 -7.61
N TYR A 169 -1.53 -9.46 -7.68
CA TYR A 169 -2.96 -9.45 -7.96
C TYR A 169 -3.85 -10.02 -6.84
N VAL A 170 -4.14 -9.16 -5.85
CA VAL A 170 -5.17 -9.44 -4.85
C VAL A 170 -6.50 -8.88 -5.37
N PRO A 171 -7.53 -9.73 -5.59
CA PRO A 171 -8.83 -9.24 -5.98
C PRO A 171 -9.41 -8.27 -4.94
N PRO A 172 -10.25 -7.31 -5.36
CA PRO A 172 -10.76 -6.27 -4.46
C PRO A 172 -11.45 -6.83 -3.22
N ILE A 173 -12.32 -7.84 -3.40
CA ILE A 173 -12.98 -8.51 -2.28
C ILE A 173 -11.99 -9.17 -1.32
N SER A 174 -10.91 -9.75 -1.84
CA SER A 174 -9.85 -10.34 -1.02
C SER A 174 -9.09 -9.27 -0.25
N MET A 175 -8.91 -8.05 -0.78
CA MET A 175 -8.29 -6.95 -0.03
C MET A 175 -9.10 -6.60 1.21
N TYR A 176 -10.43 -6.47 1.09
CA TYR A 176 -11.30 -6.18 2.24
C TYR A 176 -11.28 -7.32 3.27
N ILE A 177 -11.33 -8.57 2.82
CA ILE A 177 -11.24 -9.75 3.71
C ILE A 177 -9.89 -9.78 4.44
N LEU A 178 -8.79 -9.51 3.74
CA LEU A 178 -7.46 -9.44 4.34
C LEU A 178 -7.33 -8.28 5.32
N ASP A 179 -7.97 -7.14 5.04
CA ASP A 179 -8.02 -5.98 5.93
C ASP A 179 -8.71 -6.32 7.24
N GLU A 180 -9.92 -6.88 7.18
CA GLU A 180 -10.67 -7.31 8.36
C GLU A 180 -9.89 -8.36 9.15
N PHE A 181 -9.35 -9.37 8.46
CA PHE A 181 -8.56 -10.41 9.09
C PHE A 181 -7.35 -9.84 9.85
N TYR A 182 -6.62 -8.91 9.23
CA TYR A 182 -5.48 -8.23 9.85
C TYR A 182 -5.90 -7.41 11.08
N VAL A 183 -7.00 -6.67 10.99
CA VAL A 183 -7.54 -5.86 12.09
C VAL A 183 -7.89 -6.74 13.28
N PHE A 184 -8.57 -7.87 13.06
CA PHE A 184 -8.92 -8.82 14.13
C PHE A 184 -7.68 -9.45 14.76
N GLN A 185 -6.71 -9.89 13.95
CA GLN A 185 -5.45 -10.42 14.49
C GLN A 185 -4.70 -9.38 15.34
N HIS A 186 -4.71 -8.11 14.92
CA HIS A 186 -4.07 -7.04 15.66
C HIS A 186 -4.76 -6.76 17.01
N ILE A 187 -6.10 -6.79 17.02
CA ILE A 187 -6.90 -6.65 18.25
C ILE A 187 -6.65 -7.81 19.20
N ASP A 188 -6.71 -9.06 18.71
CA ASP A 188 -6.47 -10.27 19.50
C ASP A 188 -5.09 -10.19 20.19
N ARG A 189 -4.07 -9.78 19.43
CA ARG A 189 -2.71 -9.59 19.95
C ARG A 189 -2.66 -8.54 21.06
N LEU A 190 -3.20 -7.35 20.82
CA LEU A 190 -3.19 -6.28 21.82
C LEU A 190 -3.93 -6.66 23.11
N ALA A 191 -5.02 -7.42 22.98
CA ALA A 191 -5.74 -7.98 24.12
C ALA A 191 -4.89 -9.00 24.88
N ASN A 192 -4.25 -9.95 24.19
CA ASN A 192 -3.42 -10.99 24.81
C ASN A 192 -2.15 -10.43 25.46
N ASP A 193 -1.56 -9.38 24.87
CA ASP A 193 -0.37 -8.69 25.42
C ASP A 193 -0.73 -7.74 26.59
N ASN A 194 -2.00 -7.68 27.02
CA ASN A 194 -2.52 -6.73 28.03
C ASN A 194 -2.23 -5.26 27.70
N ASN A 195 -2.08 -4.91 26.42
CA ASN A 195 -1.77 -3.55 25.97
C ASN A 195 -3.04 -2.75 25.68
N LEU A 196 -3.85 -2.52 26.73
CA LEU A 196 -5.17 -1.91 26.62
C LEU A 196 -5.15 -0.48 26.07
N ASN A 197 -4.12 0.30 26.37
CA ASN A 197 -4.00 1.67 25.88
C ASN A 197 -3.84 1.70 24.35
N GLU A 198 -2.96 0.84 23.82
CA GLU A 198 -2.79 0.75 22.37
C GLU A 198 -4.01 0.13 21.69
N LEU A 199 -4.70 -0.83 22.34
CA LEU A 199 -5.97 -1.36 21.84
C LEU A 199 -7.00 -0.26 21.66
N VAL A 200 -7.24 0.57 22.69
CA VAL A 200 -8.19 1.68 22.62
C VAL A 200 -7.81 2.67 21.52
N LYS A 201 -6.53 3.02 21.42
CA LYS A 201 -6.01 3.95 20.41
C LYS A 201 -6.22 3.38 19.00
N PHE A 202 -5.84 2.13 18.76
CA PHE A 202 -6.00 1.45 17.48
C PHE A 202 -7.47 1.35 17.08
N THR A 203 -8.36 0.91 17.98
CA THR A 203 -9.80 0.83 17.72
C THR A 203 -10.38 2.19 17.36
N ARG A 204 -10.00 3.28 18.06
CA ARG A 204 -10.44 4.63 17.72
C ARG A 204 -9.99 5.05 16.32
N GLN A 205 -8.73 4.79 15.97
CA GLN A 205 -8.20 5.10 14.64
C GLN A 205 -8.90 4.28 13.55
N PHE A 206 -9.11 2.98 13.78
CA PHE A 206 -9.81 2.10 12.85
C PHE A 206 -11.25 2.56 12.62
N VAL A 207 -12.00 2.82 13.69
CA VAL A 207 -13.38 3.30 13.62
C VAL A 207 -13.45 4.67 12.93
N ALA A 208 -12.55 5.60 13.26
CA ALA A 208 -12.51 6.92 12.61
C ALA A 208 -12.23 6.82 11.11
N ALA A 209 -11.28 5.98 10.70
CA ALA A 209 -11.02 5.72 9.28
C ALA A 209 -12.26 5.14 8.59
N HIS A 210 -12.96 4.18 9.23
CA HIS A 210 -14.17 3.59 8.69
C HIS A 210 -15.31 4.61 8.55
N TYR A 211 -15.48 5.52 9.51
CA TYR A 211 -16.45 6.61 9.41
C TYR A 211 -16.13 7.57 8.26
N GLU A 212 -14.87 7.91 8.04
CA GLU A 212 -14.48 8.74 6.91
C GLU A 212 -14.78 8.05 5.58
N LEU A 213 -14.51 6.74 5.48
CA LEU A 213 -14.88 5.94 4.32
C LEU A 213 -16.39 5.92 4.10
N LEU A 214 -17.20 5.74 5.15
CA LEU A 214 -18.65 5.80 5.06
C LEU A 214 -19.13 7.16 4.57
N ARG A 215 -18.53 8.26 5.05
CA ARG A 215 -18.85 9.62 4.60
C ARG A 215 -18.52 9.83 3.12
N ILE A 216 -17.35 9.38 2.69
CA ILE A 216 -16.96 9.39 1.28
C ILE A 216 -17.97 8.57 0.46
N LYS A 217 -18.34 7.37 0.90
CA LYS A 217 -19.31 6.52 0.21
C LYS A 217 -20.71 7.13 0.15
N GLN A 218 -21.18 7.78 1.21
CA GLN A 218 -22.45 8.50 1.21
C GLN A 218 -22.45 9.63 0.17
N ASN A 219 -21.35 10.37 0.06
CA ASN A 219 -21.18 11.41 -0.97
C ASN A 219 -21.06 10.81 -2.39
N GLU A 220 -20.42 9.65 -2.54
CA GLU A 220 -20.37 8.89 -3.81
C GLU A 220 -21.76 8.34 -4.21
N CYS A 221 -22.61 8.00 -3.22
CA CYS A 221 -23.90 7.34 -3.38
C CYS A 221 -25.11 8.28 -3.29
N THR A 222 -24.96 9.60 -3.47
CA THR A 222 -26.14 10.46 -3.67
C THR A 222 -26.88 9.98 -4.92
N LEU A 223 -27.94 9.20 -4.72
CA LEU A 223 -28.84 8.75 -5.76
C LEU A 223 -29.30 9.99 -6.54
N PRO A 224 -29.38 9.93 -7.88
CA PRO A 224 -29.99 11.03 -8.63
C PRO A 224 -31.39 11.30 -8.05
N PRO A 225 -31.81 12.57 -7.96
CA PRO A 225 -33.13 12.89 -7.44
C PRO A 225 -34.18 12.09 -8.19
N VAL A 226 -35.05 11.40 -7.46
CA VAL A 226 -36.18 10.68 -8.04
C VAL A 226 -36.98 11.70 -8.83
N LYS A 227 -37.01 11.56 -10.16
CA LYS A 227 -37.89 12.39 -10.99
C LYS A 227 -39.32 12.08 -10.55
N SER A 228 -39.97 13.06 -9.92
CA SER A 228 -41.41 13.01 -9.68
C SER A 228 -42.10 13.00 -11.05
N THR A 229 -42.58 11.82 -11.47
CA THR A 229 -43.53 11.66 -12.58
C THR A 229 -44.92 12.08 -12.14
#